data_AF-A0A179GMG3-F1
#
_entry.id   AF-A0A179GMG3-F1
#
_cell.length_a   1.000
_cell.length_b   1.000
_cell.length_c   1.000
_cell.angle_alpha   90.00
_cell.angle_beta   90.00
_cell.angle_gamma   90.00
#
_symmetry.space_group_name_H-M   'P 1'
#
loop_
_entity.id
_entity.type
_entity.pdbx_description
1 polymer ?
#
loop_
_entity_poly.entity_id
_entity_poly.type
_entity_poly.pdbx_seq_one_letter_code
_entity_poly.pdbx_strand_id
1 'polypeptide(L)'
;MWPVDRAAAVAQAVYTAFTIQAFIPFDPSTANDRVPFTDDVRTAVQVRSGDTSKTFHPIIDTGSCGFVVSAADLPGWNKTDASRHPSGWEFLSSSKILYSGHWIPRDLYFTNAGVEVHARIPVLAVETRTHCPNYNRTRDTSRCATPTDGSKTTVTNMPKGIRVLGVGFGREKDGQPQGTPDKNAFLNVRTIDRVNVKGNARFRNGYSITKDGITIGLTKANTVNMKFFKLSLRNKGSGPHDWAAIGCCMSVDGAACTRGTALVDTGVAQMYMTLPLGTKVHRKEPPVLNNGSVVDVTLGAPSKIVASEKFTVGDAAGIRNGVVPSSHATRLTLAAMHIQVIVLSGRSGSGKTTTGNEMAEQLRRRGLCHAHIDADNLDADNFDAVFPEESAADMLLANLRATWANYHHGRYR
;
A
#
# COMPACT_ATOMS: atom_id res chain seq x y z
N MET A 1 12.87 -16.40 29.00
CA MET A 1 13.68 -15.86 27.89
C MET A 1 13.90 -16.98 26.87
N TRP A 2 13.04 -17.07 25.84
CA TRP A 2 13.22 -18.06 24.78
C TRP A 2 14.28 -17.56 23.80
N PRO A 3 15.35 -18.32 23.49
CA PRO A 3 16.43 -17.80 22.66
C PRO A 3 15.96 -17.65 21.22
N VAL A 4 16.21 -16.46 20.67
CA VAL A 4 15.92 -16.05 19.29
C VAL A 4 16.57 -16.98 18.25
N ASP A 5 17.60 -17.73 18.64
CA ASP A 5 18.40 -18.61 17.76
C ASP A 5 17.70 -19.90 17.32
N ARG A 6 16.79 -20.48 18.13
CA ARG A 6 16.08 -21.71 17.72
C ARG A 6 15.06 -21.45 16.60
N ALA A 7 14.42 -20.28 16.58
CA ALA A 7 13.43 -19.95 15.55
C ALA A 7 14.08 -19.75 14.16
N ALA A 8 15.27 -19.14 14.12
CA ALA A 8 16.05 -18.99 12.88
C ALA A 8 16.57 -20.35 12.37
N ALA A 9 17.08 -21.19 13.27
CA ALA A 9 17.54 -22.54 12.92
C ALA A 9 16.40 -23.45 12.41
N VAL A 10 15.22 -23.39 13.03
CA VAL A 10 14.03 -24.14 12.59
C VAL A 10 13.50 -23.59 11.25
N ALA A 11 13.52 -22.26 11.05
CA ALA A 11 13.17 -21.67 9.75
C ALA A 11 14.13 -22.10 8.63
N GLN A 12 15.44 -22.18 8.89
CA GLN A 12 16.41 -22.68 7.90
C GLN A 12 16.27 -24.19 7.61
N ALA A 13 15.91 -24.99 8.61
CA ALA A 13 15.62 -26.41 8.40
C ALA A 13 14.44 -26.62 7.44
N VAL A 14 13.41 -25.75 7.51
CA VAL A 14 12.25 -25.80 6.61
C VAL A 14 12.65 -25.69 5.15
N TYR A 15 13.66 -24.88 4.80
CA TYR A 15 14.04 -24.66 3.41
C TYR A 15 15.08 -25.65 2.85
N THR A 16 15.58 -26.58 3.68
CA THR A 16 16.64 -27.51 3.28
C THR A 16 16.17 -28.52 2.23
N ALA A 17 14.88 -28.87 2.22
CA ALA A 17 14.30 -29.82 1.26
C ALA A 17 14.00 -29.21 -0.12
N PHE A 18 14.06 -27.87 -0.26
CA PHE A 18 13.70 -27.19 -1.50
C PHE A 18 14.93 -26.82 -2.31
N THR A 19 14.96 -27.26 -3.56
CA THR A 19 16.11 -27.12 -4.46
C THR A 19 15.74 -26.52 -5.80
N ILE A 20 14.45 -26.50 -6.17
CA ILE A 20 13.99 -25.94 -7.44
C ILE A 20 13.87 -24.43 -7.28
N GLN A 21 14.59 -23.68 -8.10
CA GLN A 21 14.54 -22.22 -8.19
C GLN A 21 14.94 -21.75 -9.59
N ALA A 22 14.61 -20.51 -9.92
CA ALA A 22 15.10 -19.82 -11.10
C ALA A 22 15.38 -18.35 -10.81
N PHE A 23 16.44 -17.81 -11.41
CA PHE A 23 16.76 -16.39 -11.35
C PHE A 23 16.32 -15.70 -12.65
N ILE A 24 15.57 -14.61 -12.52
CA ILE A 24 15.09 -13.74 -13.58
C ILE A 24 15.81 -12.39 -13.39
N PRO A 25 16.79 -12.04 -14.24
CA PRO A 25 17.49 -10.77 -14.12
C PRO A 25 16.57 -9.60 -14.46
N PHE A 26 16.83 -8.44 -13.87
CA PHE A 26 16.24 -7.20 -14.38
C PHE A 26 16.89 -6.78 -15.70
N ASP A 27 16.16 -6.00 -16.49
CA ASP A 27 16.69 -5.32 -17.65
C ASP A 27 17.79 -4.34 -17.22
N PRO A 28 18.89 -4.20 -18.01
CA PRO A 28 19.96 -3.26 -17.69
C PRO A 28 19.46 -1.82 -17.57
N SER A 29 19.94 -1.09 -16.55
CA SER A 29 19.61 0.31 -16.35
C SER A 29 20.79 1.04 -15.71
N THR A 30 21.38 1.98 -16.45
CA THR A 30 22.48 2.83 -15.95
C THR A 30 22.10 3.59 -14.67
N ALA A 31 20.82 3.95 -14.51
CA ALA A 31 20.33 4.60 -13.30
C ALA A 31 20.34 3.62 -12.11
N ASN A 32 19.81 2.41 -12.30
CA ASN A 32 19.75 1.38 -11.25
C ASN A 32 21.11 0.76 -10.93
N ASP A 33 22.04 0.73 -11.90
CA ASP A 33 23.43 0.32 -11.69
C ASP A 33 24.19 1.28 -10.77
N ARG A 34 23.86 2.57 -10.84
CA ARG A 34 24.43 3.60 -9.94
C ARG A 34 23.77 3.58 -8.58
N VAL A 35 22.44 3.55 -8.56
CA VAL A 35 21.62 3.59 -7.35
C VAL A 35 20.40 2.69 -7.56
N PRO A 36 20.35 1.50 -6.93
CA PRO A 36 19.26 0.54 -7.13
C PRO A 36 17.87 1.16 -6.94
N PHE A 37 16.92 0.75 -7.80
CA PHE A 37 15.51 1.18 -7.75
C PHE A 37 15.30 2.72 -7.83
N THR A 38 16.23 3.44 -8.44
CA THR A 38 16.05 4.88 -8.76
C THR A 38 15.14 5.09 -9.96
N ASP A 39 15.08 4.10 -10.85
CA ASP A 39 14.15 4.01 -11.97
C ASP A 39 13.41 2.66 -11.94
N ASP A 40 12.36 2.55 -12.73
CA ASP A 40 11.58 1.33 -12.88
C ASP A 40 12.48 0.11 -13.11
N VAL A 41 12.28 -0.94 -12.32
CA VAL A 41 12.85 -2.26 -12.61
C VAL A 41 11.93 -3.04 -13.53
N ARG A 42 12.49 -3.69 -14.55
CA ARG A 42 11.74 -4.38 -15.61
C ARG A 42 12.37 -5.73 -15.91
N THR A 43 11.62 -6.62 -16.54
CA THR A 43 12.13 -7.91 -17.03
C THR A 43 11.40 -8.32 -18.30
N ALA A 44 12.02 -9.13 -19.15
CA ALA A 44 11.34 -9.67 -20.32
C ALA A 44 10.25 -10.69 -19.94
N VAL A 45 9.02 -10.44 -20.39
CA VAL A 45 7.88 -11.36 -20.24
C VAL A 45 7.23 -11.57 -21.60
N GLN A 46 7.37 -12.77 -22.15
CA GLN A 46 6.67 -13.17 -23.35
C GLN A 46 5.27 -13.69 -23.01
N VAL A 47 4.25 -13.02 -23.54
CA VAL A 47 2.86 -13.45 -23.45
C VAL A 47 2.52 -14.22 -24.72
N ARG A 48 1.95 -15.42 -24.58
CA ARG A 48 1.51 -16.25 -25.71
C ARG A 48 -0.01 -16.41 -25.72
N SER A 49 -0.59 -16.43 -26.92
CA SER A 49 -2.02 -16.69 -27.17
C SER A 49 -2.17 -17.40 -28.51
N GLY A 50 -2.38 -18.73 -28.47
CA GLY A 50 -2.33 -19.57 -29.67
C GLY A 50 -0.96 -19.45 -30.35
N ASP A 51 -0.96 -19.20 -31.66
CA ASP A 51 0.26 -19.03 -32.46
C ASP A 51 0.86 -17.62 -32.38
N THR A 52 0.19 -16.69 -31.67
CA THR A 52 0.67 -15.32 -31.51
C THR A 52 1.41 -15.13 -30.19
N SER A 53 2.50 -14.37 -30.22
CA SER A 53 3.23 -13.99 -29.01
C SER A 53 3.76 -12.57 -29.09
N LYS A 54 3.98 -11.95 -27.93
CA LYS A 54 4.62 -10.65 -27.80
C LYS A 54 5.41 -10.59 -26.50
N THR A 55 6.62 -10.06 -26.58
CA THR A 55 7.45 -9.78 -25.40
C THR A 55 7.19 -8.38 -24.90
N PHE A 56 6.93 -8.28 -23.60
CA PHE A 56 6.78 -7.05 -22.86
C PHE A 56 7.95 -6.91 -21.89
N HIS A 57 8.26 -5.65 -21.56
CA HIS A 57 9.16 -5.31 -20.46
C HIS A 57 8.34 -4.50 -19.44
N PRO A 58 7.45 -5.16 -18.67
CA PRO A 58 6.63 -4.47 -17.68
C PRO A 58 7.47 -3.98 -16.50
N ILE A 59 6.99 -2.91 -15.88
CA ILE A 59 7.47 -2.50 -14.56
C ILE A 59 7.13 -3.60 -13.57
N ILE A 60 8.12 -4.05 -12.79
CA ILE A 60 7.90 -4.97 -11.66
C ILE A 60 7.51 -4.14 -10.46
N ASP A 61 6.26 -4.30 -10.03
CA ASP A 61 5.63 -3.41 -9.06
C ASP A 61 5.15 -4.19 -7.83
N THR A 62 5.85 -4.07 -6.70
CA THR A 62 5.39 -4.62 -5.42
C THR A 62 4.29 -3.80 -4.74
N GLY A 63 3.97 -2.63 -5.28
CA GLY A 63 2.87 -1.75 -4.87
C GLY A 63 1.52 -2.07 -5.50
N SER A 64 1.44 -3.03 -6.42
CA SER A 64 0.21 -3.55 -7.02
C SER A 64 0.21 -5.07 -7.12
N CYS A 65 -0.92 -5.69 -7.51
CA CYS A 65 -0.98 -7.13 -7.75
C CYS A 65 -1.78 -7.47 -9.02
N GLY A 66 -1.15 -8.18 -9.95
CA GLY A 66 -1.73 -8.56 -11.23
C GLY A 66 -0.94 -8.01 -12.42
N PHE A 67 -1.05 -8.66 -13.58
CA PHE A 67 -0.46 -8.13 -14.81
C PHE A 67 -1.47 -7.26 -15.55
N VAL A 68 -1.20 -5.96 -15.66
CA VAL A 68 -2.04 -4.99 -16.38
C VAL A 68 -1.37 -4.62 -17.70
N VAL A 69 -2.06 -4.88 -18.80
CA VAL A 69 -1.57 -4.65 -20.16
C VAL A 69 -2.63 -3.99 -21.00
N SER A 70 -2.23 -3.04 -21.85
CA SER A 70 -3.09 -2.49 -22.90
C SER A 70 -3.73 -3.60 -23.75
N ALA A 71 -5.06 -3.64 -23.86
CA ALA A 71 -5.76 -4.60 -24.72
C ALA A 71 -5.32 -4.48 -26.19
N ALA A 72 -5.03 -3.25 -26.63
CA ALA A 72 -4.49 -2.95 -27.96
C ALA A 72 -3.10 -3.56 -28.24
N ASP A 73 -2.38 -3.94 -27.19
CA ASP A 73 -1.05 -4.51 -27.28
C ASP A 73 -1.00 -6.01 -27.02
N LEU A 74 -2.07 -6.59 -26.46
CA LEU A 74 -2.09 -7.98 -26.00
C LEU A 74 -2.27 -8.94 -27.19
N PRO A 75 -1.36 -9.92 -27.39
CA PRO A 75 -1.46 -10.85 -28.51
C PRO A 75 -2.75 -11.69 -28.42
N GLY A 76 -3.39 -11.90 -29.57
CA GLY A 76 -4.63 -12.66 -29.69
C GLY A 76 -5.85 -12.02 -29.00
N TRP A 77 -5.76 -10.76 -28.56
CA TRP A 77 -6.92 -10.08 -27.96
C TRP A 77 -8.00 -9.80 -29.02
N ASN A 78 -9.25 -10.06 -28.65
CA ASN A 78 -10.42 -9.61 -29.40
C ASN A 78 -11.60 -9.42 -28.43
N LYS A 79 -12.53 -8.54 -28.81
CA LYS A 79 -13.66 -8.14 -27.96
C LYS A 79 -14.61 -9.29 -27.62
N THR A 80 -14.84 -10.22 -28.56
CA THR A 80 -15.78 -11.34 -28.40
C THR A 80 -15.29 -12.38 -27.40
N ASP A 81 -13.99 -12.65 -27.39
CA ASP A 81 -13.36 -13.53 -26.41
C ASP A 81 -13.24 -12.84 -25.05
N ALA A 82 -12.78 -11.58 -25.03
CA ALA A 82 -12.63 -10.79 -23.81
C ALA A 82 -13.94 -10.71 -23.00
N SER A 83 -15.10 -10.55 -23.65
CA SER A 83 -16.40 -10.47 -22.98
C SER A 83 -16.86 -11.76 -22.29
N ARG A 84 -16.19 -12.90 -22.54
CA ARG A 84 -16.43 -14.18 -21.85
C ARG A 84 -15.68 -14.27 -20.52
N HIS A 85 -14.80 -13.32 -20.25
CA HIS A 85 -14.00 -13.26 -19.04
C HIS A 85 -14.53 -12.22 -18.06
N PRO A 86 -14.22 -12.33 -16.75
CA PRO A 86 -14.69 -11.37 -15.75
C PRO A 86 -14.21 -9.95 -16.05
N SER A 87 -15.09 -8.96 -15.93
CA SER A 87 -14.71 -7.56 -16.00
C SER A 87 -13.75 -7.20 -14.85
N GLY A 88 -12.77 -6.36 -15.17
CA GLY A 88 -11.68 -6.00 -14.29
C GLY A 88 -11.41 -4.50 -14.25
N TRP A 89 -10.90 -4.01 -13.11
CA TRP A 89 -10.40 -2.65 -13.00
C TRP A 89 -9.32 -2.48 -11.94
N GLU A 90 -8.53 -1.42 -12.11
CA GLU A 90 -7.50 -0.98 -11.19
C GLU A 90 -7.43 0.55 -11.16
N PHE A 91 -7.52 1.13 -9.96
CA PHE A 91 -7.41 2.56 -9.73
C PHE A 91 -6.06 2.93 -9.10
N LEU A 92 -5.29 3.73 -9.83
CA LEU A 92 -4.01 4.28 -9.40
C LEU A 92 -4.24 5.62 -8.69
N SER A 93 -4.19 5.62 -7.36
CA SER A 93 -4.54 6.80 -6.56
C SER A 93 -3.60 8.00 -6.71
N SER A 94 -2.33 7.75 -7.06
CA SER A 94 -1.33 8.79 -7.26
C SER A 94 -1.60 9.61 -8.53
N SER A 95 -1.94 8.93 -9.63
CA SER A 95 -2.21 9.55 -10.94
C SER A 95 -3.69 9.83 -11.20
N LYS A 96 -4.57 9.39 -10.30
CA LYS A 96 -6.03 9.44 -10.46
C LYS A 96 -6.50 8.73 -11.74
N ILE A 97 -5.83 7.64 -12.13
CA ILE A 97 -6.18 6.89 -13.34
C ILE A 97 -6.94 5.62 -12.96
N LEU A 98 -8.07 5.38 -13.62
CA LEU A 98 -8.79 4.11 -13.62
C LEU A 98 -8.50 3.35 -14.92
N TYR A 99 -7.98 2.14 -14.79
CA TYR A 99 -7.94 1.16 -15.88
C TYR A 99 -9.13 0.23 -15.77
N SER A 100 -9.83 -0.02 -16.87
CA SER A 100 -10.97 -0.93 -16.94
C SER A 100 -10.87 -1.84 -18.17
N GLY A 101 -11.34 -3.08 -18.04
CA GLY A 101 -11.32 -4.09 -19.10
C GLY A 101 -11.74 -5.46 -18.60
N HIS A 102 -11.04 -6.52 -19.01
CA HIS A 102 -11.35 -7.91 -18.63
C HIS A 102 -10.10 -8.67 -18.18
N TRP A 103 -10.27 -9.58 -17.22
CA TRP A 103 -9.22 -10.47 -16.71
C TRP A 103 -9.12 -11.74 -17.55
N ILE A 104 -8.21 -11.75 -18.53
CA ILE A 104 -8.08 -12.82 -19.53
C ILE A 104 -6.91 -13.76 -19.16
N PRO A 105 -7.13 -15.07 -19.00
CA PRO A 105 -6.06 -16.02 -18.75
C PRO A 105 -4.99 -16.01 -19.85
N ARG A 106 -3.72 -15.90 -19.46
CA ARG A 106 -2.58 -15.95 -20.38
C ARG A 106 -1.44 -16.79 -19.83
N ASP A 107 -0.67 -17.37 -20.74
CA ASP A 107 0.61 -17.99 -20.45
C ASP A 107 1.73 -16.96 -20.58
N LEU A 108 2.54 -16.86 -19.54
CA LEU A 108 3.64 -15.91 -19.40
C LEU A 108 4.95 -16.69 -19.31
N TYR A 109 5.93 -16.30 -20.10
CA TYR A 109 7.26 -16.90 -20.11
C TYR A 109 8.31 -15.82 -19.81
N PHE A 110 9.13 -16.02 -18.78
CA PHE A 110 10.22 -15.11 -18.45
C PHE A 110 11.47 -15.54 -19.21
N THR A 111 11.65 -14.99 -20.41
CA THR A 111 12.60 -15.50 -21.41
C THR A 111 14.04 -15.04 -21.21
N ASN A 112 14.28 -14.05 -20.34
CA ASN A 112 15.61 -13.57 -19.97
C ASN A 112 16.20 -14.31 -18.76
N ALA A 113 15.45 -15.23 -18.14
CA ALA A 113 15.99 -16.14 -17.15
C ALA A 113 16.95 -17.16 -17.80
N GLY A 114 17.91 -17.67 -17.02
CA GLY A 114 18.82 -18.73 -17.50
C GLY A 114 18.13 -20.06 -17.80
N VAL A 115 16.88 -20.23 -17.35
CA VAL A 115 16.00 -21.37 -17.62
C VAL A 115 14.60 -20.86 -17.93
N GLU A 116 13.80 -21.65 -18.65
CA GLU A 116 12.40 -21.28 -18.93
C GLU A 116 11.58 -21.26 -17.62
N VAL A 117 10.96 -20.11 -17.31
CA VAL A 117 9.99 -19.99 -16.23
C VAL A 117 8.64 -19.66 -16.84
N HIS A 118 7.66 -20.55 -16.63
CA HIS A 118 6.30 -20.41 -17.16
C HIS A 118 5.31 -20.19 -16.01
N ALA A 119 4.54 -19.12 -16.10
CA ALA A 119 3.41 -18.83 -15.22
C ALA A 119 2.12 -18.75 -16.02
N ARG A 120 0.98 -19.00 -15.35
CA ARG A 120 -0.35 -18.84 -15.96
C ARG A 120 -1.27 -18.10 -15.00
N ILE A 121 -1.65 -16.89 -15.39
CA ILE A 121 -2.48 -15.97 -14.59
C ILE A 121 -3.53 -15.26 -15.46
N PRO A 122 -4.61 -14.74 -14.87
CA PRO A 122 -5.43 -13.72 -15.50
C PRO A 122 -4.65 -12.41 -15.66
N VAL A 123 -4.64 -11.84 -16.87
CA VAL A 123 -4.06 -10.54 -17.22
C VAL A 123 -5.20 -9.55 -17.42
N LEU A 124 -5.13 -8.37 -16.81
CA LEU A 124 -6.09 -7.30 -17.07
C LEU A 124 -5.79 -6.67 -18.43
N ALA A 125 -6.59 -7.03 -19.43
CA ALA A 125 -6.56 -6.41 -20.75
C ALA A 125 -7.31 -5.06 -20.68
N VAL A 126 -6.56 -3.96 -20.60
CA VAL A 126 -7.11 -2.61 -20.44
C VAL A 126 -7.72 -2.12 -21.74
N GLU A 127 -9.04 -1.98 -21.74
CA GLU A 127 -9.84 -1.48 -22.85
C GLU A 127 -10.11 0.02 -22.72
N THR A 128 -10.07 0.55 -21.49
CA THR A 128 -10.31 1.96 -21.21
C THR A 128 -9.36 2.47 -20.13
N ARG A 129 -8.76 3.63 -20.39
CA ARG A 129 -8.01 4.42 -19.41
C ARG A 129 -8.78 5.70 -19.15
N THR A 130 -9.15 5.95 -17.91
CA THR A 130 -9.94 7.13 -17.53
C THR A 130 -9.21 7.94 -16.45
N HIS A 131 -9.11 9.25 -16.62
CA HIS A 131 -8.71 10.15 -15.54
C HIS A 131 -9.91 10.46 -14.64
N CYS A 132 -9.78 10.18 -13.35
CA CYS A 132 -10.87 10.09 -12.37
C CYS A 132 -10.50 10.83 -11.08
N PRO A 133 -10.58 12.18 -11.11
CA PRO A 133 -10.13 13.02 -10.00
C PRO A 133 -10.90 12.74 -8.70
N ASN A 134 -12.20 12.43 -8.82
CA ASN A 134 -13.12 12.23 -7.70
C ASN A 134 -13.45 10.75 -7.44
N TYR A 135 -12.58 9.83 -7.85
CA TYR A 135 -12.79 8.40 -7.61
C TYR A 135 -12.80 8.08 -6.11
N ASN A 136 -13.88 7.46 -5.66
CA ASN A 136 -14.03 6.99 -4.29
C ASN A 136 -13.82 5.47 -4.23
N ARG A 137 -12.69 5.05 -3.65
CA ARG A 137 -12.30 3.63 -3.53
C ARG A 137 -13.27 2.73 -2.76
N THR A 138 -14.16 3.29 -1.93
CA THR A 138 -15.12 2.49 -1.14
C THR A 138 -16.45 2.28 -1.86
N ARG A 139 -16.72 3.04 -2.92
CA ARG A 139 -18.01 3.04 -3.62
C ARG A 139 -17.86 2.78 -5.12
N ASP A 140 -16.88 3.40 -5.74
CA ASP A 140 -16.71 3.38 -7.19
C ASP A 140 -16.06 2.06 -7.62
N THR A 141 -16.39 1.63 -8.83
CA THR A 141 -15.99 0.32 -9.39
C THR A 141 -15.19 0.53 -10.68
N SER A 142 -15.52 -0.15 -11.78
CA SER A 142 -14.90 -0.01 -13.09
C SER A 142 -15.30 1.27 -13.84
N ARG A 143 -16.01 2.18 -13.18
CA ARG A 143 -16.46 3.46 -13.72
C ARG A 143 -16.19 4.57 -12.73
N CYS A 144 -15.88 5.74 -13.27
CA CYS A 144 -15.66 6.93 -12.48
C CYS A 144 -16.96 7.67 -12.26
N ALA A 145 -17.15 8.20 -11.05
CA ALA A 145 -18.25 9.09 -10.78
C ALA A 145 -18.15 10.34 -11.68
N THR A 146 -19.31 10.88 -12.08
CA THR A 146 -19.38 12.19 -12.73
C THR A 146 -18.87 13.24 -11.74
N PRO A 147 -17.84 14.03 -12.08
CA PRO A 147 -17.31 15.04 -11.17
C PRO A 147 -18.36 16.11 -10.84
N THR A 148 -18.51 16.43 -9.55
CA THR A 148 -19.44 17.47 -9.05
C THR A 148 -18.79 18.84 -8.91
N ASP A 149 -17.46 18.90 -9.02
CA ASP A 149 -16.60 20.09 -8.84
C ASP A 149 -16.18 20.74 -10.17
N GLY A 150 -16.74 20.29 -11.29
CA GLY A 150 -16.38 20.77 -12.62
C GLY A 150 -15.07 20.21 -13.18
N SER A 151 -14.38 19.31 -12.46
CA SER A 151 -13.18 18.66 -12.99
C SER A 151 -13.53 17.76 -14.20
N LYS A 152 -12.61 17.66 -15.17
CA LYS A 152 -12.85 16.91 -16.41
C LYS A 152 -12.41 15.46 -16.26
N THR A 153 -13.35 14.55 -16.57
CA THR A 153 -13.05 13.14 -16.82
C THR A 153 -12.57 12.99 -18.27
N THR A 154 -11.37 12.47 -18.47
CA THR A 154 -10.83 12.17 -19.80
C THR A 154 -10.77 10.66 -19.99
N VAL A 155 -11.37 10.17 -21.07
CA VAL A 155 -11.42 8.75 -21.42
C VAL A 155 -10.55 8.50 -22.64
N THR A 156 -9.67 7.52 -22.57
CA THR A 156 -8.93 6.99 -23.71
C THR A 156 -9.39 5.55 -23.95
N ASN A 157 -10.01 5.32 -25.10
CA ASN A 157 -10.41 3.99 -25.54
C ASN A 157 -9.23 3.25 -26.18
N MET A 158 -9.11 1.96 -25.90
CA MET A 158 -8.04 1.09 -26.39
C MET A 158 -6.65 1.73 -26.25
N PRO A 159 -6.26 2.15 -25.03
CA PRO A 159 -4.96 2.77 -24.82
C PRO A 159 -3.85 1.80 -25.22
N LYS A 160 -2.71 2.34 -25.67
CA LYS A 160 -1.48 1.59 -25.93
C LYS A 160 -0.43 1.87 -24.85
N GLY A 161 0.52 0.95 -24.70
CA GLY A 161 1.73 1.13 -23.92
C GLY A 161 1.61 0.82 -22.43
N ILE A 162 0.44 0.45 -21.91
CA ILE A 162 0.28 0.05 -20.51
C ILE A 162 0.90 -1.33 -20.31
N ARG A 163 1.82 -1.44 -19.34
CA ARG A 163 2.55 -2.68 -19.00
C ARG A 163 3.09 -2.63 -17.57
N VAL A 164 2.32 -3.12 -16.61
CA VAL A 164 2.72 -3.18 -15.19
C VAL A 164 2.46 -4.59 -14.67
N LEU A 165 3.49 -5.24 -14.16
CA LEU A 165 3.40 -6.55 -13.54
C LEU A 165 3.45 -6.39 -12.01
N GLY A 166 2.26 -6.29 -11.43
CA GLY A 166 2.04 -6.23 -10.00
C GLY A 166 2.36 -7.57 -9.33
N VAL A 167 3.31 -7.54 -8.41
CA VAL A 167 3.81 -8.69 -7.64
C VAL A 167 3.82 -8.40 -6.14
N GLY A 168 2.96 -7.48 -5.70
CA GLY A 168 2.70 -7.17 -4.31
C GLY A 168 1.60 -8.03 -3.70
N PHE A 169 1.14 -7.58 -2.54
CA PHE A 169 0.00 -8.11 -1.78
C PHE A 169 -0.61 -7.00 -0.91
N GLY A 170 -1.84 -7.19 -0.46
CA GLY A 170 -2.46 -6.30 0.54
C GLY A 170 -2.92 -4.94 0.02
N ARG A 171 -3.15 -4.81 -1.29
CA ARG A 171 -3.48 -3.56 -2.00
C ARG A 171 -4.96 -3.43 -2.34
N GLU A 172 -5.78 -4.42 -2.00
CA GLU A 172 -7.14 -4.52 -2.51
C GLU A 172 -8.10 -3.48 -1.91
N LYS A 173 -7.80 -2.97 -0.71
CA LYS A 173 -8.52 -1.82 -0.12
C LYS A 173 -8.10 -0.49 -0.75
N ASP A 174 -6.98 -0.48 -1.47
CA ASP A 174 -6.41 0.68 -2.13
C ASP A 174 -6.71 0.64 -3.64
N GLY A 175 -7.99 0.55 -4.00
CA GLY A 175 -8.44 0.75 -5.38
C GLY A 175 -8.03 -0.35 -6.36
N GLN A 176 -7.47 -1.46 -5.86
CA GLN A 176 -7.16 -2.67 -6.62
C GLN A 176 -7.98 -3.86 -6.08
N PRO A 177 -9.31 -3.77 -5.97
CA PRO A 177 -10.12 -4.75 -5.23
C PRO A 177 -10.00 -6.18 -5.78
N GLN A 178 -9.50 -6.34 -7.01
CA GLN A 178 -9.32 -7.61 -7.70
C GLN A 178 -7.86 -8.07 -7.78
N GLY A 179 -6.91 -7.30 -7.22
CA GLY A 179 -5.49 -7.61 -7.18
C GLY A 179 -5.15 -8.70 -6.16
N THR A 180 -5.64 -9.91 -6.42
CA THR A 180 -5.55 -11.08 -5.54
C THR A 180 -4.39 -12.02 -5.94
N PRO A 181 -3.94 -12.92 -5.04
CA PRO A 181 -2.75 -13.75 -5.27
C PRO A 181 -2.79 -14.65 -6.50
N ASP A 182 -3.97 -15.03 -7.02
CA ASP A 182 -4.12 -15.79 -8.27
C ASP A 182 -3.64 -15.02 -9.51
N LYS A 183 -3.43 -13.71 -9.39
CA LYS A 183 -2.96 -12.83 -10.47
C LYS A 183 -1.49 -12.46 -10.34
N ASN A 184 -0.83 -12.82 -9.24
CA ASN A 184 0.60 -12.63 -9.08
C ASN A 184 1.34 -13.72 -9.87
N ALA A 185 2.05 -13.35 -10.94
CA ALA A 185 2.75 -14.30 -11.81
C ALA A 185 3.77 -15.15 -11.05
N PHE A 186 4.47 -14.56 -10.06
CA PHE A 186 5.52 -15.22 -9.30
C PHE A 186 4.98 -16.24 -8.28
N LEU A 187 3.70 -16.12 -7.89
CA LEU A 187 3.03 -17.11 -7.04
C LEU A 187 2.31 -18.21 -7.84
N ASN A 188 2.15 -18.04 -9.16
CA ASN A 188 1.40 -18.93 -10.04
C ASN A 188 2.26 -19.55 -11.14
N VAL A 189 3.53 -19.81 -10.82
CA VAL A 189 4.45 -20.55 -11.68
C VAL A 189 3.99 -22.00 -11.84
N ARG A 190 4.01 -22.48 -13.08
CA ARG A 190 3.61 -23.83 -13.50
C ARG A 190 4.82 -24.70 -13.73
N THR A 191 5.82 -24.19 -14.44
CA THR A 191 7.06 -24.91 -14.69
C THR A 191 8.28 -24.02 -14.51
N ILE A 192 9.38 -24.63 -14.06
CA ILE A 192 10.73 -24.08 -14.06
C ILE A 192 11.60 -25.11 -14.75
N ASP A 193 12.30 -24.72 -15.81
CA ASP A 193 13.09 -25.61 -16.65
C ASP A 193 12.31 -26.86 -17.09
N ARG A 194 11.07 -26.64 -17.56
CA ARG A 194 10.10 -27.69 -17.97
C ARG A 194 9.67 -28.65 -16.86
N VAL A 195 10.17 -28.51 -15.63
CA VAL A 195 9.73 -29.29 -14.47
C VAL A 195 8.44 -28.68 -13.92
N ASN A 196 7.38 -29.48 -13.79
CA ASN A 196 6.17 -29.04 -13.12
C ASN A 196 6.45 -28.80 -11.62
N VAL A 197 6.22 -27.56 -11.18
CA VAL A 197 6.50 -27.14 -9.79
C VAL A 197 5.28 -27.16 -8.89
N LYS A 198 4.06 -27.27 -9.45
CA LYS A 198 2.83 -27.28 -8.66
C LYS A 198 2.76 -28.58 -7.84
N GLY A 199 2.81 -28.47 -6.52
CA GLY A 199 2.77 -29.62 -5.61
C GLY A 199 4.07 -30.43 -5.57
N ASN A 200 5.14 -29.94 -6.19
CA ASN A 200 6.43 -30.60 -6.18
C ASN A 200 7.11 -30.44 -4.80
N ALA A 201 7.48 -31.55 -4.16
CA ALA A 201 8.09 -31.54 -2.82
C ALA A 201 9.43 -30.79 -2.74
N ARG A 202 10.12 -30.60 -3.87
CA ARG A 202 11.39 -29.85 -3.96
C ARG A 202 11.21 -28.38 -4.31
N PHE A 203 9.98 -27.90 -4.48
CA PHE A 203 9.66 -26.51 -4.76
C PHE A 203 8.87 -25.88 -3.62
N ARG A 204 9.33 -24.72 -3.16
CA ARG A 204 8.58 -23.88 -2.23
C ARG A 204 8.16 -22.60 -2.92
N ASN A 205 6.85 -22.45 -3.08
CA ASN A 205 6.25 -21.26 -3.67
C ASN A 205 6.63 -20.00 -2.87
N GLY A 206 6.99 -18.94 -3.58
CA GLY A 206 7.55 -17.71 -3.05
C GLY A 206 8.70 -17.21 -3.92
N TYR A 207 9.09 -15.95 -3.71
CA TYR A 207 10.16 -15.30 -4.45
C TYR A 207 10.87 -14.27 -3.58
N SER A 208 12.10 -13.94 -3.97
CA SER A 208 12.89 -12.86 -3.38
C SER A 208 13.30 -11.88 -4.46
N ILE A 209 13.24 -10.59 -4.15
CA ILE A 209 13.67 -9.51 -5.04
C ILE A 209 14.95 -8.91 -4.47
N THR A 210 15.94 -8.70 -5.34
CA THR A 210 17.22 -8.04 -5.04
C THR A 210 17.44 -6.94 -6.06
N LYS A 211 18.50 -6.13 -5.91
CA LYS A 211 18.86 -5.12 -6.92
C LYS A 211 19.13 -5.70 -8.32
N ASP A 212 19.50 -6.98 -8.40
CA ASP A 212 19.91 -7.62 -9.66
C ASP A 212 18.75 -8.35 -10.37
N GLY A 213 17.67 -8.68 -9.65
CA GLY A 213 16.54 -9.41 -10.21
C GLY A 213 15.73 -10.19 -9.18
N ILE A 214 14.93 -11.12 -9.69
CA ILE A 214 13.98 -11.94 -8.93
C ILE A 214 14.47 -13.39 -8.89
N THR A 215 14.47 -14.00 -7.71
CA THR A 215 14.59 -15.47 -7.58
C THR A 215 13.22 -16.05 -7.27
N ILE A 216 12.73 -16.94 -8.13
CA ILE A 216 11.50 -17.72 -7.92
C ILE A 216 11.87 -19.06 -7.28
N GLY A 217 11.10 -19.49 -6.28
CA GLY A 217 11.36 -20.71 -5.53
C GLY A 217 12.30 -20.45 -4.37
N LEU A 218 11.79 -20.66 -3.15
CA LEU A 218 12.59 -20.43 -1.93
C LEU A 218 13.39 -21.68 -1.57
N THR A 219 14.70 -21.53 -1.44
CA THR A 219 15.64 -22.60 -1.12
C THR A 219 16.45 -22.23 0.12
N LYS A 220 17.14 -23.19 0.74
CA LYS A 220 18.07 -22.87 1.86
C LYS A 220 19.11 -21.83 1.44
N ALA A 221 19.66 -21.95 0.23
CA ALA A 221 20.72 -21.09 -0.27
C ALA A 221 20.28 -19.63 -0.38
N ASN A 222 19.08 -19.37 -0.92
CA ASN A 222 18.58 -18.01 -1.12
C ASN A 222 17.86 -17.41 0.11
N THR A 223 17.63 -18.21 1.16
CA THR A 223 16.96 -17.75 2.39
C THR A 223 17.86 -17.71 3.63
N VAL A 224 19.11 -18.17 3.55
CA VAL A 224 19.98 -18.37 4.72
C VAL A 224 20.13 -17.11 5.60
N ASN A 225 20.16 -15.93 4.98
CA ASN A 225 20.34 -14.64 5.67
C ASN A 225 19.04 -13.85 5.87
N MET A 226 17.88 -14.48 5.63
CA MET A 226 16.59 -13.80 5.76
C MET A 226 16.05 -13.86 7.18
N LYS A 227 15.48 -12.73 7.63
CA LYS A 227 14.62 -12.69 8.81
C LYS A 227 13.17 -12.92 8.38
N PHE A 228 12.53 -13.90 9.00
CA PHE A 228 11.14 -14.23 8.69
C PHE A 228 10.16 -13.56 9.65
N PHE A 229 9.13 -12.94 9.06
CA PHE A 229 7.97 -12.43 9.76
C PHE A 229 6.70 -13.00 9.13
N LYS A 230 5.83 -13.60 9.94
CA LYS A 230 4.57 -14.15 9.47
C LYS A 230 3.55 -13.02 9.34
N LEU A 231 3.16 -12.72 8.11
CA LEU A 231 2.09 -11.77 7.83
C LEU A 231 0.73 -12.35 8.21
N SER A 232 -0.15 -11.49 8.70
CA SER A 232 -1.56 -11.82 8.87
C SER A 232 -2.22 -11.99 7.51
N LEU A 233 -3.19 -12.90 7.41
CA LEU A 233 -4.06 -12.96 6.24
C LEU A 233 -5.06 -11.79 6.27
N ARG A 234 -5.52 -11.36 5.11
CA ARG A 234 -6.61 -10.40 5.01
C ARG A 234 -7.90 -11.01 5.54
N ASN A 235 -8.70 -10.19 6.22
CA ASN A 235 -10.06 -10.56 6.57
C ASN A 235 -10.87 -10.79 5.28
N LYS A 236 -11.50 -11.96 5.16
CA LYS A 236 -12.14 -12.46 3.92
C LYS A 236 -11.18 -12.56 2.74
N GLY A 237 -9.90 -12.87 3.00
CA GLY A 237 -8.91 -13.12 1.96
C GLY A 237 -9.29 -14.31 1.07
N SER A 238 -8.86 -14.25 -0.18
CA SER A 238 -9.11 -15.22 -1.25
C SER A 238 -8.32 -16.53 -1.10
N GLY A 239 -7.34 -16.60 -0.18
CA GLY A 239 -6.56 -17.80 0.03
C GLY A 239 -5.36 -17.64 0.99
N PRO A 240 -4.50 -18.66 1.09
CA PRO A 240 -3.38 -18.70 2.05
C PRO A 240 -2.22 -17.74 1.74
N HIS A 241 -2.28 -17.07 0.57
CA HIS A 241 -1.30 -16.08 0.12
C HIS A 241 -1.89 -14.66 0.06
N ASP A 242 -3.13 -14.48 0.52
CA ASP A 242 -3.80 -13.16 0.55
C ASP A 242 -3.41 -12.43 1.85
N TRP A 243 -2.18 -11.94 1.85
CA TRP A 243 -1.56 -11.31 3.03
C TRP A 243 -2.00 -9.86 3.18
N ALA A 244 -2.19 -9.45 4.44
CA ALA A 244 -2.37 -8.05 4.79
C ALA A 244 -1.02 -7.29 4.73
N ALA A 245 -1.10 -5.97 4.55
CA ALA A 245 0.06 -5.10 4.64
C ALA A 245 0.78 -5.27 5.99
N ILE A 246 2.11 -5.15 5.98
CA ILE A 246 2.91 -5.28 7.20
C ILE A 246 2.69 -4.07 8.10
N GLY A 247 2.61 -4.29 9.41
CA GLY A 247 2.60 -3.20 10.38
C GLY A 247 3.92 -2.44 10.34
N CYS A 248 3.86 -1.13 10.57
CA CYS A 248 5.05 -0.31 10.74
C CYS A 248 4.87 0.73 11.85
N CYS A 249 5.98 1.32 12.25
CA CYS A 249 6.00 2.53 13.03
C CYS A 249 7.01 3.50 12.40
N MET A 250 6.60 4.75 12.19
CA MET A 250 7.39 5.78 11.51
C MET A 250 7.54 7.00 12.41
N SER A 251 8.74 7.59 12.46
CA SER A 251 9.05 8.84 13.14
C SER A 251 9.83 9.76 12.22
N VAL A 252 9.65 11.07 12.38
CA VAL A 252 10.40 12.12 11.69
C VAL A 252 10.95 13.09 12.73
N ASP A 253 12.22 13.44 12.63
CA ASP A 253 12.90 14.46 13.46
C ASP A 253 12.75 14.20 14.97
N GLY A 254 12.73 12.92 15.36
CA GLY A 254 12.59 12.49 16.75
C GLY A 254 11.17 12.57 17.32
N ALA A 255 10.16 12.88 16.49
CA ALA A 255 8.77 12.90 16.92
C ALA A 255 8.29 11.52 17.41
N ALA A 256 7.20 11.52 18.18
CA ALA A 256 6.57 10.27 18.62
C ALA A 256 6.24 9.37 17.42
N CYS A 257 6.57 8.09 17.55
CA CYS A 257 6.41 7.15 16.46
C CYS A 257 4.93 6.91 16.16
N THR A 258 4.54 7.12 14.90
CA THR A 258 3.18 6.88 14.41
C THR A 258 3.06 5.47 13.87
N ARG A 259 2.10 4.71 14.41
CA ARG A 259 1.81 3.36 13.92
C ARG A 259 0.97 3.40 12.65
N GLY A 260 1.28 2.49 11.73
CA GLY A 260 0.52 2.32 10.50
C GLY A 260 0.84 0.99 9.84
N THR A 261 0.68 0.96 8.52
CA THR A 261 1.13 -0.14 7.67
C THR A 261 2.16 0.38 6.68
N ALA A 262 3.13 -0.45 6.32
CA ALA A 262 4.10 -0.14 5.29
C ALA A 262 3.85 -0.96 4.02
N LEU A 263 4.29 -0.37 2.92
CA LEU A 263 4.39 -0.97 1.61
C LEU A 263 5.82 -0.74 1.13
N VAL A 264 6.51 -1.82 0.79
CA VAL A 264 7.78 -1.72 0.06
C VAL A 264 7.40 -1.74 -1.41
N ASP A 265 7.59 -0.63 -2.10
CA ASP A 265 7.03 -0.38 -3.44
C ASP A 265 8.16 -0.17 -4.45
N THR A 266 8.34 -1.12 -5.37
CA THR A 266 9.31 -1.02 -6.47
C THR A 266 8.76 -0.29 -7.70
N GLY A 267 7.47 0.05 -7.72
CA GLY A 267 6.79 0.72 -8.82
C GLY A 267 6.84 2.25 -8.75
N VAL A 268 7.42 2.83 -7.69
CA VAL A 268 7.64 4.27 -7.54
C VAL A 268 9.02 4.56 -6.94
N ALA A 269 9.73 5.53 -7.53
CA ALA A 269 11.02 6.00 -7.00
C ALA A 269 10.89 6.91 -5.76
N GLN A 270 9.66 7.16 -5.29
CA GLN A 270 9.36 8.07 -4.19
C GLN A 270 8.73 7.33 -3.02
N MET A 271 9.12 7.69 -1.81
CA MET A 271 8.47 7.24 -0.58
C MET A 271 7.34 8.21 -0.20
N TYR A 272 6.18 7.64 0.11
CA TYR A 272 5.06 8.37 0.70
C TYR A 272 4.91 7.94 2.15
N MET A 273 4.80 8.91 3.05
CA MET A 273 4.48 8.63 4.44
C MET A 273 3.30 9.48 4.89
N THR A 274 2.40 8.86 5.65
CA THR A 274 1.27 9.56 6.24
C THR A 274 1.54 9.80 7.72
N LEU A 275 1.55 11.05 8.14
CA LEU A 275 1.71 11.43 9.55
C LEU A 275 0.39 11.97 10.14
N PRO A 276 0.17 11.85 11.45
CA PRO A 276 -0.97 12.44 12.13
C PRO A 276 -1.00 13.95 11.91
N LEU A 277 -2.21 14.51 11.87
CA LEU A 277 -2.39 15.95 11.83
C LEU A 277 -1.70 16.60 13.04
N GLY A 278 -1.04 17.74 12.82
CA GLY A 278 -0.30 18.44 13.88
C GLY A 278 1.14 17.95 14.10
N THR A 279 1.57 16.87 13.44
CA THR A 279 2.98 16.44 13.51
C THR A 279 3.89 17.54 12.98
N LYS A 280 4.76 18.07 13.84
CA LYS A 280 5.71 19.13 13.50
C LYS A 280 6.85 18.52 12.68
N VAL A 281 6.95 18.92 11.41
CA VAL A 281 8.00 18.49 10.48
C VAL A 281 8.52 19.69 9.70
N HIS A 282 9.83 19.73 9.47
CA HIS A 282 10.46 20.82 8.73
C HIS A 282 10.29 20.65 7.22
N ARG A 283 9.62 21.62 6.58
CA ARG A 283 9.33 21.61 5.14
C ARG A 283 9.43 23.02 4.56
N LYS A 284 10.32 23.23 3.60
CA LYS A 284 10.41 24.45 2.79
C LYS A 284 9.42 24.40 1.63
N GLU A 285 9.23 23.22 1.03
CA GLU A 285 8.35 22.99 -0.11
C GLU A 285 7.35 21.85 0.20
N PRO A 286 6.27 22.09 0.96
CA PRO A 286 5.26 21.08 1.20
C PRO A 286 4.71 20.49 -0.12
N PRO A 287 4.50 19.17 -0.22
CA PRO A 287 4.50 18.16 0.85
C PRO A 287 5.85 17.48 1.12
N VAL A 288 6.97 18.01 0.64
CA VAL A 288 8.27 17.33 0.66
C VAL A 288 9.04 17.60 1.95
N LEU A 289 9.75 16.58 2.48
CA LEU A 289 10.65 16.75 3.64
C LEU A 289 11.93 17.52 3.26
N ASN A 290 12.42 18.34 4.18
CA ASN A 290 13.69 19.04 4.00
C ASN A 290 14.90 18.10 4.03
N ASN A 291 15.97 18.48 3.33
CA ASN A 291 17.28 17.88 3.56
C ASN A 291 17.68 18.01 5.04
N GLY A 292 18.26 16.95 5.60
CA GLY A 292 18.64 16.88 7.01
C GLY A 292 17.56 16.31 7.93
N SER A 293 16.31 16.19 7.48
CA SER A 293 15.28 15.51 8.28
C SER A 293 15.65 14.04 8.49
N VAL A 294 15.48 13.56 9.72
CA VAL A 294 15.81 12.18 10.09
C VAL A 294 14.53 11.37 10.13
N VAL A 295 14.46 10.32 9.33
CA VAL A 295 13.32 9.40 9.27
C VAL A 295 13.74 8.07 9.90
N ASP A 296 12.90 7.57 10.80
CA ASP A 296 13.04 6.25 11.41
C ASP A 296 11.81 5.40 11.04
N VAL A 297 12.04 4.23 10.47
CA VAL A 297 10.99 3.28 10.07
C VAL A 297 11.30 1.92 10.67
N THR A 298 10.34 1.38 11.39
CA THR A 298 10.38 -0.02 11.87
C THR A 298 9.26 -0.82 11.25
N LEU A 299 9.57 -2.03 10.80
CA LEU A 299 8.62 -2.97 10.21
C LEU A 299 8.37 -4.14 11.17
N GLY A 300 7.10 -4.53 11.28
CA GLY A 300 6.65 -5.65 12.10
C GLY A 300 5.58 -5.25 13.13
N ALA A 301 5.37 -6.14 14.10
CA ALA A 301 4.46 -5.91 15.20
C ALA A 301 5.19 -5.23 16.37
N PRO A 302 4.49 -4.52 17.28
CA PRO A 302 5.11 -3.99 18.50
C PRO A 302 5.92 -5.02 19.29
N SER A 303 5.45 -6.27 19.33
CA SER A 303 6.12 -7.37 20.02
C SER A 303 7.26 -8.01 19.23
N LYS A 304 7.40 -7.69 17.93
CA LYS A 304 8.43 -8.27 17.05
C LYS A 304 8.71 -7.36 15.85
N ILE A 305 9.78 -6.57 15.97
CA ILE A 305 10.37 -5.82 14.86
C ILE A 305 11.20 -6.79 14.00
N VAL A 306 10.98 -6.79 12.70
CA VAL A 306 11.70 -7.64 11.72
C VAL A 306 12.76 -6.87 10.96
N ALA A 307 12.52 -5.58 10.70
CA ALA A 307 13.46 -4.67 10.06
C ALA A 307 13.29 -3.27 10.64
N SER A 308 14.36 -2.50 10.63
CA SER A 308 14.38 -1.10 11.05
C SER A 308 15.39 -0.36 10.19
N GLU A 309 15.04 0.84 9.74
CA GLU A 309 15.90 1.70 8.96
C GLU A 309 15.82 3.11 9.51
N LYS A 310 16.98 3.77 9.64
CA LYS A 310 17.07 5.16 10.07
C LYS A 310 17.98 5.90 9.12
N PHE A 311 17.43 6.91 8.44
CA PHE A 311 18.15 7.66 7.43
C PHE A 311 17.92 9.16 7.52
N THR A 312 18.87 9.91 6.96
CA THR A 312 18.81 11.37 6.87
C THR A 312 18.47 11.78 5.44
N VAL A 313 17.31 12.39 5.24
CA VAL A 313 16.84 12.85 3.93
C VAL A 313 17.89 13.72 3.25
N GLY A 314 18.24 13.39 2.01
CA GLY A 314 19.24 14.13 1.23
C GLY A 314 20.70 13.84 1.57
N ASP A 315 21.00 12.81 2.38
CA ASP A 315 22.38 12.36 2.58
C ASP A 315 22.99 11.84 1.27
N ALA A 316 23.96 12.58 0.75
CA ALA A 316 24.60 12.26 -0.53
C ALA A 316 25.37 10.93 -0.51
N ALA A 317 25.93 10.52 0.64
CA ALA A 317 26.62 9.23 0.74
C ALA A 317 25.61 8.07 0.72
N GLY A 318 24.56 8.16 1.53
CA GLY A 318 23.45 7.21 1.55
C GLY A 318 22.72 7.08 0.21
N ILE A 319 22.48 8.20 -0.50
CA ILE A 319 21.89 8.18 -1.84
C ILE A 319 22.77 7.41 -2.82
N ARG A 320 24.09 7.66 -2.85
CA ARG A 320 25.01 6.93 -3.73
C ARG A 320 25.05 5.44 -3.44
N ASN A 321 24.82 5.05 -2.19
CA ASN A 321 24.77 3.65 -1.77
C ASN A 321 23.37 3.02 -1.93
N GLY A 322 22.36 3.78 -2.36
CA GLY A 322 20.99 3.30 -2.53
C GLY A 322 20.26 2.95 -1.24
N VAL A 323 20.67 3.56 -0.13
CA VAL A 323 20.08 3.29 1.20
C VAL A 323 19.31 4.48 1.77
N VAL A 324 19.32 5.63 1.08
CA VAL A 324 18.65 6.86 1.53
C VAL A 324 17.94 7.58 0.38
N PRO A 325 16.68 8.00 0.53
CA PRO A 325 15.98 8.83 -0.45
C PRO A 325 16.44 10.29 -0.45
N SER A 326 16.36 10.95 -1.61
CA SER A 326 16.50 12.40 -1.70
C SER A 326 15.33 13.12 -1.04
N SER A 327 15.47 14.42 -0.74
CA SER A 327 14.34 15.26 -0.27
C SER A 327 13.17 15.15 -1.20
N HIS A 328 13.37 15.40 -2.50
CA HIS A 328 12.32 15.31 -3.52
C HIS A 328 11.67 13.93 -3.66
N ALA A 329 12.31 12.86 -3.15
CA ALA A 329 11.76 11.52 -3.14
C ALA A 329 10.90 11.22 -1.90
N THR A 330 10.93 12.04 -0.84
CA THR A 330 10.13 11.79 0.38
C THR A 330 8.96 12.74 0.50
N ARG A 331 7.75 12.24 0.21
CA ARG A 331 6.50 13.00 0.27
C ARG A 331 5.69 12.67 1.52
N LEU A 332 5.17 13.71 2.14
CA LEU A 332 4.27 13.61 3.29
C LEU A 332 2.82 13.78 2.88
N THR A 333 1.98 12.86 3.34
CA THR A 333 0.53 13.07 3.38
C THR A 333 0.16 13.36 4.83
N LEU A 334 -0.52 14.47 5.09
CA LEU A 334 -1.10 14.67 6.41
C LEU A 334 -2.41 13.88 6.45
N ALA A 335 -2.53 12.95 7.39
CA ALA A 335 -3.81 12.30 7.62
C ALA A 335 -4.83 13.37 8.02
N ALA A 336 -5.92 13.48 7.27
CA ALA A 336 -7.13 14.06 7.82
C ALA A 336 -7.54 13.15 8.98
N MET A 337 -7.55 13.68 10.21
CA MET A 337 -8.18 12.96 11.31
C MET A 337 -9.61 12.63 10.88
N HIS A 338 -9.97 11.35 10.86
CA HIS A 338 -11.36 10.97 10.70
C HIS A 338 -12.06 11.32 12.00
N ILE A 339 -12.53 12.57 12.12
CA ILE A 339 -13.29 13.03 13.28
C ILE A 339 -14.60 12.26 13.26
N GLN A 340 -14.80 11.38 14.23
CA GLN A 340 -16.08 10.73 14.46
C GLN A 340 -16.86 11.57 15.46
N VAL A 341 -18.00 12.11 15.02
CA VAL A 341 -18.91 12.86 15.88
C VAL A 341 -19.98 11.90 16.38
N ILE A 342 -20.07 11.75 17.71
CA ILE A 342 -21.18 11.03 18.35
C ILE A 342 -22.14 12.07 18.90
N VAL A 343 -23.38 12.06 18.41
CA VAL A 343 -24.43 12.96 18.89
C VAL A 343 -25.33 12.20 19.86
N LEU A 344 -25.25 12.53 21.15
CA LEU A 344 -26.19 12.04 22.15
C LEU A 344 -27.42 12.97 22.18
N SER A 345 -28.58 12.47 21.76
CA SER A 345 -29.83 13.25 21.73
C SER A 345 -30.95 12.56 22.51
N GLY A 346 -31.88 13.34 23.06
CA GLY A 346 -32.91 12.85 23.97
C GLY A 346 -33.45 13.95 24.87
N ARG A 347 -34.63 13.72 25.46
CA ARG A 347 -35.30 14.68 26.38
C ARG A 347 -34.41 15.05 27.57
N SER A 348 -34.72 16.17 28.24
CA SER A 348 -34.08 16.50 29.53
C SER A 348 -34.28 15.33 30.51
N GLY A 349 -33.25 15.03 31.32
CA GLY A 349 -33.26 13.90 32.26
C GLY A 349 -33.04 12.50 31.66
N SER A 350 -32.85 12.35 30.34
CA SER A 350 -32.64 11.03 29.68
C SER A 350 -31.24 10.42 29.88
N GLY A 351 -30.36 11.08 30.64
CA GLY A 351 -29.02 10.56 30.94
C GLY A 351 -27.93 10.83 29.89
N LYS A 352 -28.14 11.79 28.97
CA LYS A 352 -27.16 12.17 27.94
C LYS A 352 -25.80 12.57 28.54
N THR A 353 -25.80 13.51 29.48
CA THR A 353 -24.60 14.01 30.18
C THR A 353 -23.86 12.91 30.91
N THR A 354 -24.60 12.07 31.65
CA THR A 354 -24.02 10.91 32.35
C THR A 354 -23.36 9.93 31.37
N THR A 355 -24.03 9.65 30.25
CA THR A 355 -23.50 8.76 29.21
C THR A 355 -22.27 9.37 28.53
N GLY A 356 -22.33 10.66 28.19
CA GLY A 356 -21.22 11.40 27.56
C GLY A 356 -19.97 11.44 28.45
N ASN A 357 -20.15 11.69 29.75
CA ASN A 357 -19.06 11.67 30.73
C ASN A 357 -18.42 10.29 30.86
N GLU A 358 -19.22 9.22 30.95
CA GLU A 358 -18.69 7.85 31.02
C GLU A 358 -17.95 7.46 29.73
N MET A 359 -18.49 7.85 28.57
CA MET A 359 -17.82 7.64 27.28
C MET A 359 -16.47 8.36 27.22
N ALA A 360 -16.43 9.63 27.63
CA ALA A 360 -15.20 10.42 27.67
C ALA A 360 -14.16 9.78 28.59
N GLU A 361 -14.57 9.33 29.77
CA GLU A 361 -13.67 8.67 30.73
C GLU A 361 -13.13 7.33 30.20
N GLN A 362 -13.96 6.52 29.54
CA GLN A 362 -13.50 5.29 28.88
C GLN A 362 -12.51 5.56 27.74
N LEU A 363 -12.74 6.62 26.95
CA LEU A 363 -11.82 7.03 25.89
C LEU A 363 -10.50 7.55 26.48
N ARG A 364 -10.56 8.32 27.57
CA ARG A 364 -9.40 8.80 28.33
C ARG A 364 -8.54 7.66 28.85
N ARG A 365 -9.15 6.64 29.48
CA ARG A 365 -8.46 5.42 29.96
C ARG A 365 -7.77 4.63 28.85
N ARG A 366 -8.22 4.79 27.60
CA ARG A 366 -7.62 4.16 26.41
C ARG A 366 -6.60 5.06 25.71
N GLY A 367 -6.32 6.26 26.25
CA GLY A 367 -5.39 7.22 25.67
C GLY A 367 -5.85 7.78 24.32
N LEU A 368 -7.16 7.80 24.05
CA LEU A 368 -7.71 8.27 22.78
C LEU A 368 -8.01 9.77 22.86
N CYS A 369 -7.46 10.55 21.92
CA CYS A 369 -7.76 11.97 21.83
C CYS A 369 -9.22 12.20 21.44
N HIS A 370 -9.96 13.00 22.21
CA HIS A 370 -11.37 13.26 21.97
C HIS A 370 -11.79 14.62 22.56
N ALA A 371 -12.93 15.11 22.09
CA ALA A 371 -13.60 16.27 22.68
C ALA A 371 -15.02 15.88 23.15
N HIS A 372 -15.33 16.12 24.42
CA HIS A 372 -16.67 15.99 24.99
C HIS A 372 -17.30 17.37 25.14
N ILE A 373 -18.26 17.69 24.27
CA ILE A 373 -18.97 18.97 24.26
C ILE A 373 -20.36 18.73 24.84
N ASP A 374 -20.59 19.20 26.06
CA ASP A 374 -21.91 19.19 26.71
C ASP A 374 -22.38 20.64 26.91
N ALA A 375 -23.63 20.91 26.53
CA ALA A 375 -24.27 22.22 26.69
C ALA A 375 -24.28 22.68 28.15
N ASP A 376 -24.47 21.75 29.10
CA ASP A 376 -24.54 22.07 30.52
C ASP A 376 -23.15 22.38 31.11
N ASN A 377 -22.08 21.87 30.48
CA ASN A 377 -20.71 22.07 30.96
C ASN A 377 -20.01 23.28 30.32
N LEU A 378 -20.53 23.83 29.21
CA LEU A 378 -19.92 24.95 28.49
C LEU A 378 -19.85 26.26 29.31
N ASP A 379 -20.73 26.39 30.30
CA ASP A 379 -20.80 27.52 31.24
C ASP A 379 -19.98 27.33 32.53
N ALA A 380 -19.33 26.18 32.71
CA ALA A 380 -18.50 25.92 33.89
C ALA A 380 -17.10 26.52 33.75
N ASP A 381 -16.57 27.08 34.84
CA ASP A 381 -15.24 27.71 34.91
C ASP A 381 -14.08 26.72 34.70
N ASN A 382 -14.31 25.42 34.90
CA ASN A 382 -13.38 24.32 34.60
C ASN A 382 -13.95 23.41 33.51
N PHE A 383 -13.53 23.61 32.27
CA PHE A 383 -14.04 22.91 31.09
C PHE A 383 -13.05 21.84 30.59
N ASP A 384 -13.16 20.62 31.13
CA ASP A 384 -12.31 19.45 30.76
C ASP A 384 -12.77 18.75 29.47
N ALA A 385 -13.12 19.54 28.45
CA ALA A 385 -13.75 19.01 27.25
C ALA A 385 -12.78 18.34 26.28
N VAL A 386 -11.48 18.57 26.37
CA VAL A 386 -10.50 18.06 25.40
C VAL A 386 -9.47 17.21 26.12
N PHE A 387 -9.18 16.03 25.56
CA PHE A 387 -8.12 15.16 26.04
C PHE A 387 -7.15 14.79 24.91
N PRO A 388 -5.82 14.82 25.15
CA PRO A 388 -5.16 15.42 26.31
C PRO A 388 -5.42 16.94 26.39
N GLU A 389 -5.27 17.51 27.57
CA GLU A 389 -5.42 18.95 27.77
C GLU A 389 -4.30 19.68 27.00
N GLU A 390 -4.67 20.61 26.11
CA GLU A 390 -3.73 21.39 25.31
C GLU A 390 -3.71 22.85 25.76
N SER A 391 -2.51 23.39 26.00
CA SER A 391 -2.30 24.78 26.43
C SER A 391 -2.71 25.86 25.41
N ALA A 392 -3.19 25.46 24.22
CA ALA A 392 -3.65 26.34 23.15
C ALA A 392 -5.17 26.25 22.90
N ALA A 393 -5.91 25.51 23.74
CA ALA A 393 -7.36 25.34 23.59
C ALA A 393 -8.16 26.64 23.84
N ASP A 394 -7.60 27.62 24.56
CA ASP A 394 -8.29 28.84 25.00
C ASP A 394 -9.01 29.61 23.89
N MET A 395 -8.40 29.72 22.71
CA MET A 395 -8.99 30.47 21.59
C MET A 395 -10.12 29.69 20.89
N LEU A 396 -10.02 28.36 20.84
CA LEU A 396 -11.08 27.48 20.33
C LEU A 396 -12.27 27.47 21.31
N LEU A 397 -11.97 27.42 22.61
CA LEU A 397 -12.92 27.44 23.71
C LEU A 397 -13.68 28.78 23.79
N ALA A 398 -12.98 29.90 23.63
CA ALA A 398 -13.60 31.23 23.56
C ALA A 398 -14.55 31.37 22.37
N ASN A 399 -14.17 30.85 21.19
CA ASN A 399 -15.02 30.85 20.00
C ASN A 399 -16.25 29.95 20.14
N LEU A 400 -16.11 28.79 20.78
CA LEU A 400 -17.23 27.88 21.03
C LEU A 400 -18.22 28.50 22.02
N ARG A 401 -17.72 29.10 23.11
CA ARG A 401 -18.53 29.86 24.08
C ARG A 401 -19.27 31.03 23.42
N ALA A 402 -18.60 31.80 22.57
CA ALA A 402 -19.24 32.90 21.84
C ALA A 402 -20.34 32.41 20.87
N THR A 403 -20.10 31.31 20.17
CA THR A 403 -21.08 30.69 19.26
C THR A 403 -22.31 30.18 20.05
N TRP A 404 -22.09 29.62 21.23
CA TRP A 404 -23.16 29.11 22.09
C TRP A 404 -23.96 30.21 22.78
N ALA A 405 -23.29 31.26 23.27
CA ALA A 405 -23.95 32.45 23.83
C ALA A 405 -24.89 33.11 22.82
N ASN A 406 -24.51 33.13 21.53
CA ASN A 406 -25.37 33.58 20.43
C ASN A 406 -26.59 32.67 20.21
N TYR A 407 -26.42 31.35 20.32
CA TYR A 407 -27.54 30.39 20.23
C TYR A 407 -28.53 30.53 21.40
N HIS A 408 -28.04 30.74 22.62
CA HIS A 408 -28.86 30.98 23.81
C HIS A 408 -29.67 32.29 23.71
N HIS A 409 -29.05 33.37 23.23
CA HIS A 409 -29.73 34.65 22.99
C HIS A 409 -30.82 34.57 21.92
N GLY A 410 -30.68 33.68 20.93
CA GLY A 410 -31.67 33.50 19.85
C GLY A 410 -32.91 32.67 20.22
N ARG A 411 -32.91 31.98 21.36
CA ARG A 411 -34.02 31.11 21.81
C ARG A 411 -34.89 31.68 22.94
N TYR A 412 -34.54 32.85 23.46
CA TYR A 412 -35.40 33.66 24.34
C TYR A 412 -35.91 34.92 23.61
N ARG A 413 -36.50 34.70 22.42
CA ARG A 413 -37.48 35.60 21.79
C ARG A 413 -38.68 34.79 21.32
#